data_AF-U4U7P8-F1
#
_entry.id   AF-U4U7P8-F1
#
_cell.length_a   1.000
_cell.length_b   1.000
_cell.length_c   1.000
_cell.angle_alpha   90.00
_cell.angle_beta   90.00
_cell.angle_gamma   90.00
#
_symmetry.space_group_name_H-M   'P 1'
#
loop_
_entity.id
_entity.type
_entity.pdbx_description
1 polymer ?
#
loop_
_entity_poly.entity_id
_entity_poly.type
_entity_poly.pdbx_seq_one_letter_code
_entity_poly.pdbx_strand_id
1 'polypeptide(L)'
;MDLLLCKGHDYYFISTSTSDDLHRRIGGRCTTHNMKIVFKVWGPPAQTPTQPPTQPPPRPTWSSMTPPRPTPSTTTMTTSRSTVSTTKKSKAYNKHPNEVVKSEELTLGGTSDASVLLSNAILICVMVLRALQSMR
;
A
#
# COMPACT_ATOMS: atom_id res chain seq x y z
N MET A 1 0.53 -15.24 -12.11
CA MET A 1 -0.20 -14.82 -10.89
C MET A 1 -1.07 -13.66 -11.31
N ASP A 2 -2.21 -13.98 -11.91
CA ASP A 2 -3.13 -12.99 -12.46
C ASP A 2 -4.09 -12.58 -11.35
N LEU A 3 -4.11 -11.30 -11.03
CA LEU A 3 -5.03 -10.75 -10.03
C LEU A 3 -6.35 -10.40 -10.74
N LEU A 4 -7.37 -11.23 -10.56
CA LEU A 4 -8.71 -10.96 -11.08
C LEU A 4 -9.44 -10.01 -10.13
N LEU A 5 -9.87 -8.85 -10.64
CA LEU A 5 -10.76 -7.93 -9.91
C LEU A 5 -12.21 -8.17 -10.32
N CYS A 6 -13.04 -8.48 -9.33
CA CYS A 6 -14.47 -8.76 -9.48
C CYS A 6 -15.31 -7.49 -9.31
N LYS A 7 -16.41 -7.38 -10.07
CA LYS A 7 -17.40 -6.31 -9.89
C LYS A 7 -18.00 -6.35 -8.48
N GLY A 8 -18.25 -5.18 -7.91
CA GLY A 8 -18.95 -5.04 -6.64
C GLY A 8 -18.04 -5.11 -5.41
N HIS A 9 -16.73 -5.18 -5.61
CA HIS A 9 -15.73 -5.08 -4.56
C HIS A 9 -14.82 -3.88 -4.75
N ASP A 10 -14.42 -3.30 -3.62
CA ASP A 10 -13.43 -2.24 -3.56
C ASP A 10 -12.06 -2.88 -3.30
N TYR A 11 -11.11 -2.64 -4.20
CA TYR A 11 -9.75 -3.16 -4.11
C TYR A 11 -8.79 -2.05 -3.70
N TYR A 12 -7.82 -2.39 -2.84
CA TYR A 12 -6.87 -1.43 -2.30
C TYR A 12 -5.44 -1.83 -2.65
N PHE A 13 -4.69 -0.90 -3.25
CA PHE A 13 -3.23 -0.99 -3.35
C PHE A 13 -2.64 -0.01 -2.35
N ILE A 14 -1.86 -0.52 -1.40
CA ILE A 14 -1.29 0.27 -0.29
C ILE A 14 0.23 0.21 -0.30
N SER A 15 0.88 1.26 0.19
CA SER A 15 2.31 1.23 0.51
C SER A 15 2.51 1.26 2.01
N THR A 16 3.06 0.18 2.58
CA THR A 16 3.31 0.07 4.02
C THR A 16 4.73 0.47 4.43
N SER A 17 5.52 0.93 3.47
CA SER A 17 6.92 1.29 3.69
C SER A 17 7.09 2.62 4.43
N THR A 18 8.27 2.78 5.02
CA THR A 18 8.76 3.99 5.70
C THR A 18 10.12 4.40 5.09
N SER A 19 10.69 5.55 5.48
CA SER A 19 12.01 6.00 5.00
C SER A 19 13.10 4.95 5.25
N ASP A 20 13.06 4.31 6.41
CA ASP A 20 14.13 3.44 6.90
C ASP A 20 13.86 1.95 6.69
N ASP A 21 12.60 1.60 6.42
CA ASP A 21 12.17 0.21 6.24
C ASP A 21 11.14 0.10 5.10
N LEU A 22 11.61 -0.48 4.00
CA LEU A 22 10.82 -0.73 2.79
C LEU A 22 9.96 -2.00 2.88
N HIS A 23 10.40 -3.00 3.66
CA HIS A 23 9.78 -4.32 3.70
C HIS A 23 8.76 -4.49 4.83
N ARG A 24 8.55 -3.44 5.63
CA ARG A 24 7.47 -3.34 6.61
C ARG A 24 6.14 -3.80 6.01
N ARG A 25 5.46 -4.74 6.68
CA ARG A 25 4.17 -5.30 6.23
C ARG A 25 2.94 -4.60 6.81
N ILE A 26 3.11 -3.78 7.85
CA ILE A 26 1.99 -3.18 8.63
C ILE A 26 2.25 -1.69 8.85
N GLY A 27 1.22 -0.85 8.64
CA GLY A 27 1.28 0.59 8.89
C GLY A 27 2.11 1.34 7.85
N GLY A 28 2.97 2.27 8.29
CA GLY A 28 3.82 3.07 7.42
C GLY A 28 3.04 4.13 6.65
N ARG A 29 3.43 4.37 5.40
CA ARG A 29 2.87 5.47 4.60
C ARG A 29 1.38 5.31 4.26
N CYS A 30 0.82 4.10 4.27
CA CYS A 30 -0.60 3.91 4.04
C CYS A 30 -1.45 4.51 5.17
N THR A 31 -1.00 4.44 6.42
CA THR A 31 -1.71 4.96 7.59
C THR A 31 -1.42 6.44 7.87
N THR A 32 -0.19 6.89 7.64
CA THR A 32 0.24 8.24 8.02
C THR A 32 0.17 9.26 6.88
N HIS A 33 0.37 8.80 5.64
CA HIS A 33 0.46 9.67 4.45
C HIS A 33 -0.62 9.34 3.42
N ASN A 34 -1.61 8.53 3.79
CA ASN A 34 -2.70 8.09 2.91
C ASN A 34 -2.20 7.53 1.56
N MET A 35 -1.05 6.85 1.55
CA MET A 35 -0.52 6.17 0.37
C MET A 35 -1.29 4.87 0.12
N LYS A 36 -2.51 5.05 -0.41
CA LYS A 36 -3.42 3.99 -0.84
C LYS A 36 -4.17 4.41 -2.10
N ILE A 37 -4.43 3.46 -2.98
CA ILE A 37 -5.25 3.62 -4.18
C ILE A 37 -6.45 2.70 -4.03
N VAL A 38 -7.65 3.23 -4.25
CA VAL A 38 -8.91 2.48 -4.17
C VAL A 38 -9.47 2.29 -5.56
N PHE A 39 -9.66 1.05 -5.98
CA PHE A 39 -10.32 0.70 -7.23
C PHE A 39 -11.71 0.18 -6.91
N LYS A 40 -12.71 0.99 -7.26
CA LYS A 40 -14.11 0.58 -7.22
C LYS A 40 -14.47 -0.04 -8.55
N VAL A 41 -14.66 -1.35 -8.59
CA VAL A 41 -14.93 -2.05 -9.85
C VAL A 41 -16.42 -2.17 -10.05
N TRP A 42 -16.94 -1.40 -10.99
CA TRP A 42 -18.29 -1.55 -11.52
C TRP A 42 -18.23 -2.23 -12.89
N GLY A 43 -19.27 -3.00 -13.18
CA GLY A 43 -19.50 -3.54 -14.52
C GLY A 43 -20.90 -3.15 -14.98
N PRO A 44 -21.15 -3.13 -16.29
CA PRO A 44 -22.49 -2.89 -16.82
C PRO A 44 -23.47 -3.96 -16.29
N PRO A 45 -24.76 -3.64 -16.12
CA PRO A 45 -25.77 -4.66 -15.88
C PRO A 45 -25.75 -5.64 -17.06
N ALA A 46 -25.97 -6.93 -16.79
CA ALA A 46 -26.09 -7.93 -17.83
C ALA A 46 -27.20 -7.49 -18.79
N GLN A 47 -26.84 -7.16 -20.03
CA GLN A 47 -27.83 -6.86 -21.06
C GLN A 47 -28.62 -8.15 -21.27
N THR A 48 -29.92 -8.12 -20.99
CA THR A 48 -30.83 -9.19 -21.39
C THR A 48 -30.68 -9.39 -22.90
N PRO A 49 -30.54 -10.64 -23.40
CA PRO A 49 -30.40 -10.88 -24.82
C PRO A 49 -31.72 -10.52 -25.49
N THR A 50 -31.81 -9.32 -26.06
CA THR A 50 -32.91 -8.94 -26.93
C THR A 50 -32.31 -8.36 -28.20
N GLN A 51 -32.48 -9.16 -29.26
CA GLN A 51 -32.29 -8.90 -30.69
C GLN A 51 -30.88 -8.99 -31.30
N PRO A 52 -30.78 -9.57 -32.52
CA PRO A 52 -29.56 -9.63 -33.31
C PRO A 52 -29.08 -8.21 -33.69
N PRO A 53 -27.77 -8.02 -33.90
CA PRO A 53 -27.17 -6.70 -34.03
C PRO A 53 -27.60 -6.03 -35.33
N THR A 54 -28.42 -4.97 -35.24
CA THR A 54 -28.38 -3.90 -36.22
C THR A 54 -27.02 -3.22 -36.09
N GLN A 55 -26.26 -3.19 -37.18
CA GLN A 55 -24.89 -2.72 -37.26
C GLN A 55 -24.65 -1.41 -36.48
N PRO A 56 -23.56 -1.30 -35.70
CA PRO A 56 -23.19 -0.02 -35.11
C PRO A 56 -22.82 0.98 -36.23
N PRO A 57 -23.16 2.27 -36.10
CA PRO A 57 -22.68 3.30 -37.00
C PRO A 57 -21.14 3.33 -36.98
N PRO A 58 -20.48 3.74 -38.08
CA PRO A 58 -19.03 3.76 -38.16
C PRO A 58 -18.44 4.58 -37.00
N ARG A 59 -17.63 3.91 -36.18
CA ARG A 59 -16.84 4.55 -35.12
C ARG A 59 -15.91 5.57 -35.80
N PRO A 60 -15.82 6.83 -35.32
CA PRO A 60 -14.77 7.72 -35.79
C PRO A 60 -13.42 7.10 -35.46
N THR A 61 -12.61 6.85 -36.49
CA THR A 61 -11.25 6.33 -36.37
C THR A 61 -10.40 7.38 -35.67
N TRP A 62 -10.30 7.29 -34.34
CA TRP A 62 -9.33 8.07 -33.58
C TRP A 62 -7.95 7.55 -33.96
N SER A 63 -7.26 8.28 -34.84
CA SER A 63 -5.87 7.99 -35.18
C SER A 63 -5.05 8.03 -33.89
N SER A 64 -4.47 6.88 -33.54
CA SER A 64 -3.45 6.80 -32.50
C SER A 64 -2.27 7.67 -32.96
N MET A 65 -2.22 8.93 -32.52
CA MET A 65 -0.97 9.67 -32.49
C MET A 65 -0.09 9.00 -31.44
N THR A 66 0.65 7.98 -31.85
CA THR A 66 1.81 7.50 -31.11
C THR A 66 2.79 8.68 -30.96
N PRO A 67 3.19 9.05 -29.73
CA PRO A 67 4.29 9.97 -29.53
C PRO A 67 5.54 9.43 -30.25
N PRO A 68 6.32 10.25 -30.97
CA PRO A 68 7.54 9.79 -31.59
C PRO A 68 8.52 9.29 -30.52
N ARG A 69 8.93 8.03 -30.68
CA ARG A 69 10.01 7.38 -29.93
C ARG A 69 11.31 8.13 -30.20
N PRO A 70 12.04 8.62 -29.18
CA PRO A 70 13.39 9.13 -29.39
C PRO A 70 14.31 7.99 -29.83
N THR A 71 14.90 8.12 -31.01
CA THR A 71 15.99 7.29 -31.52
C THR A 71 17.25 7.54 -30.68
N PRO A 72 18.00 6.50 -30.27
CA PRO A 72 19.31 6.70 -29.65
C PRO A 72 20.33 7.02 -30.75
N SER A 73 20.79 8.28 -30.80
CA SER A 73 21.96 8.66 -31.58
C SER A 73 23.23 8.31 -30.81
N THR A 74 23.96 7.31 -31.32
CA THR A 74 25.36 7.05 -30.96
C THR A 74 26.20 8.24 -31.37
N THR A 75 26.86 8.92 -30.43
CA THR A 75 28.01 9.77 -30.74
C THR A 75 29.04 9.64 -29.63
N THR A 76 30.23 9.25 -30.07
CA THR A 76 31.41 8.89 -29.30
C THR A 76 32.08 10.14 -28.70
N MET A 77 32.32 10.08 -27.39
CA MET A 77 33.33 10.76 -26.55
C MET A 77 34.04 12.03 -27.04
N THR A 78 34.00 13.10 -26.22
CA THR A 78 35.23 13.83 -25.88
C THR A 78 35.19 14.46 -24.48
N THR A 79 36.22 14.13 -23.73
CA THR A 79 36.77 14.70 -22.49
C THR A 79 36.51 16.19 -22.24
N SER A 80 35.93 16.52 -21.09
CA SER A 80 36.45 17.60 -20.24
C SER A 80 36.12 17.36 -18.77
N ARG A 81 37.13 17.63 -17.94
CA ARG A 81 37.24 17.36 -16.51
C ARG A 81 36.61 18.52 -15.74
N SER A 82 35.62 18.26 -14.91
CA SER A 82 35.31 19.10 -13.75
C SER A 82 34.60 18.30 -12.66
N THR A 83 35.18 18.38 -11.48
CA THR A 83 34.91 17.65 -10.26
C THR A 83 33.58 18.08 -9.63
N VAL A 84 32.62 17.17 -9.53
CA VAL A 84 31.52 17.26 -8.56
C VAL A 84 31.30 15.88 -7.95
N SER A 85 31.57 15.77 -6.65
CA SER A 85 31.46 14.56 -5.85
C SER A 85 29.99 14.15 -5.67
N THR A 86 29.61 13.02 -6.25
CA THR A 86 28.41 12.28 -5.81
C THR A 86 28.83 10.87 -5.45
N THR A 87 28.79 10.55 -4.15
CA THR A 87 29.14 9.24 -3.61
C THR A 87 28.08 8.21 -4.02
N LYS A 88 28.30 7.53 -5.16
CA LYS A 88 27.62 6.27 -5.49
C LYS A 88 28.04 5.20 -4.49
N LYS A 89 27.15 4.77 -3.59
CA LYS A 89 27.29 3.48 -2.89
C LYS A 89 26.31 2.49 -3.49
N SER A 90 26.80 1.77 -4.50
CA SER A 90 26.21 0.50 -4.95
C SER A 90 26.31 -0.50 -3.81
N LYS A 91 25.18 -0.95 -3.25
CA LYS A 91 25.12 -2.20 -2.49
C LYS A 91 24.43 -3.24 -3.37
N ALA A 92 25.21 -4.23 -3.77
CA ALA A 92 24.76 -5.42 -4.47
C ALA A 92 23.63 -6.11 -3.69
N TYR A 93 22.51 -6.38 -4.37
CA TYR A 93 21.43 -7.20 -3.83
C TYR A 93 21.91 -8.65 -3.73
N ASN A 94 22.04 -9.17 -2.50
CA ASN A 94 22.23 -10.59 -2.26
C ASN A 94 20.84 -11.25 -2.28
N LYS A 95 20.57 -12.08 -3.30
CA LYS A 95 19.35 -12.88 -3.39
C LYS A 95 19.46 -14.04 -2.39
N HIS A 96 18.75 -13.97 -1.29
CA HIS A 96 18.50 -15.15 -0.45
C HIS A 96 17.15 -15.76 -0.86
N PRO A 97 17.08 -17.06 -1.17
CA PRO A 97 15.81 -17.71 -1.47
C PRO A 97 14.93 -17.70 -0.20
N ASN A 98 13.63 -17.44 -0.39
CA ASN A 98 12.63 -17.38 0.67
C ASN A 98 12.59 -18.72 1.45
N GLU A 99 13.03 -18.71 2.71
CA GLU A 99 12.61 -19.74 3.65
C GLU A 99 11.17 -19.39 4.08
N VAL A 100 10.24 -20.28 3.79
CA VAL A 100 8.85 -20.21 4.26
C VAL A 100 8.87 -20.48 5.76
N VAL A 101 9.09 -19.44 6.55
CA VAL A 101 9.06 -19.53 8.02
C VAL A 101 7.61 -19.78 8.44
N LYS A 102 7.41 -20.97 8.98
CA LYS A 102 6.17 -21.48 9.56
C LYS A 102 5.70 -20.52 10.67
N SER A 103 4.49 -20.01 10.54
CA SER A 103 3.86 -19.11 11.52
C SER A 103 3.50 -19.90 12.78
N GLU A 104 4.28 -19.75 13.85
CA GLU A 104 3.78 -19.98 15.20
C GLU A 104 3.39 -18.65 15.84
N GLU A 105 2.08 -18.57 16.11
CA GLU A 105 1.39 -17.79 17.12
C GLU A 105 1.86 -16.34 17.41
N LEU A 106 1.25 -15.39 16.69
CA LEU A 106 1.13 -14.00 17.16
C LEU A 106 0.09 -13.94 18.27
N THR A 107 0.48 -14.24 19.51
CA THR A 107 -0.30 -13.84 20.69
C THR A 107 -0.25 -12.30 20.78
N LEU A 108 -1.37 -11.68 20.42
CA LEU A 108 -1.65 -10.24 20.51
C LEU A 108 -1.59 -9.78 21.98
N GLY A 109 -0.40 -9.37 22.42
CA GLY A 109 -0.18 -8.62 23.66
C GLY A 109 -0.06 -7.11 23.40
N GLY A 110 -1.00 -6.53 22.66
CA GLY A 110 -1.04 -5.08 22.43
C GLY A 110 -1.66 -4.34 23.61
N THR A 111 -1.06 -4.40 24.81
CA THR A 111 -1.46 -3.49 25.89
C THR A 111 -0.93 -2.12 25.54
N SER A 112 -1.79 -1.31 24.92
CA SER A 112 -1.54 0.13 24.81
C SER A 112 -1.32 0.67 26.23
N ASP A 113 -0.19 1.33 26.48
CA ASP A 113 0.18 1.82 27.83
C ASP A 113 -0.93 2.66 28.48
N ALA A 114 -1.76 3.32 27.65
CA ALA A 114 -2.95 4.03 28.07
C ALA A 114 -4.02 3.13 28.73
N SER A 115 -4.19 1.89 28.27
CA SER A 115 -5.18 0.94 28.81
C SER A 115 -4.81 0.44 30.21
N VAL A 116 -3.51 0.24 30.48
CA VAL A 116 -3.00 -0.18 31.79
C VAL A 116 -3.06 0.97 32.80
N LEU A 117 -2.79 2.21 32.37
CA LEU A 117 -2.93 3.37 33.23
C LEU A 117 -4.39 3.64 33.60
N LEU A 118 -5.31 3.50 32.65
CA LEU A 118 -6.74 3.70 32.89
C LEU A 118 -7.31 2.61 33.82
N SER A 119 -6.92 1.35 33.63
CA SER A 119 -7.37 0.25 34.49
C SER A 119 -6.87 0.41 35.94
N ASN A 120 -5.59 0.77 36.11
CA ASN A 120 -5.02 1.01 37.43
C ASN A 120 -5.66 2.22 38.13
N ALA A 121 -5.95 3.31 37.39
CA ALA A 121 -6.61 4.49 37.95
C ALA A 121 -8.04 4.19 38.43
N ILE A 122 -8.80 3.39 37.67
CA ILE A 122 -10.16 2.99 38.04
C ILE A 122 -10.14 2.14 39.32
N LEU A 123 -9.21 1.18 39.42
CA LEU A 123 -9.05 0.33 40.60
C LEU A 123 -8.77 1.15 41.87
N ILE A 124 -7.84 2.11 41.80
CA ILE A 124 -7.52 3.01 42.92
C ILE A 124 -8.76 3.82 43.33
N CYS A 125 -9.49 4.38 42.36
CA CYS A 125 -10.68 5.18 42.62
C CYS A 125 -11.76 4.38 43.36
N VAL A 126 -12.03 3.14 42.92
CA VAL A 126 -13.01 2.25 43.58
C VAL A 126 -12.58 1.94 45.01
N MET A 127 -11.31 1.62 45.24
CA MET A 127 -10.79 1.33 46.60
C MET A 127 -10.95 2.52 47.54
N VAL A 128 -10.64 3.74 47.08
CA VAL A 128 -10.79 4.97 47.86
C VAL A 128 -12.27 5.24 48.17
N LEU A 129 -13.17 5.10 47.20
CA LEU A 129 -14.60 5.30 47.43
C LEU A 129 -15.16 4.30 48.44
N ARG A 130 -14.74 3.03 48.38
CA ARG A 130 -15.12 2.01 49.36
C ARG A 130 -14.57 2.31 50.76
N ALA A 131 -13.33 2.77 50.85
CA ALA A 131 -12.74 3.18 52.13
C ALA A 131 -13.48 4.39 52.74
N LEU A 132 -13.83 5.39 51.91
CA LEU A 132 -14.61 6.55 52.35
C LEU A 132 -16.02 6.17 52.80
N GLN A 133 -16.66 5.20 52.12
CA GLN A 133 -17.96 4.66 52.54
C GLN A 133 -17.88 3.87 53.85
N SER A 134 -16.75 3.22 54.15
CA SER A 134 -16.56 2.49 55.41
C SER A 134 -16.20 3.39 56.60
N MET A 135 -15.77 4.63 56.35
CA MET A 135 -15.49 5.63 57.39
C MET A 135 -16.70 6.51 57.72
N ARG A 136 -17.85 6.22 57.12
CA ARG A 136 -19.12 6.92 57.32
C ARG A 136 -20.10 6.02 58.04
#